data_AF-A0A535W1X5-F1
#
_entry.id   AF-A0A535W1X5-F1
#
_cell.length_a   1.000
_cell.length_b   1.000
_cell.length_c   1.000
_cell.angle_alpha   90.00
_cell.angle_beta   90.00
_cell.angle_gamma   90.00
#
_symmetry.space_group_name_H-M   'P 1'
#
loop_
_entity.id
_entity.type
_entity.pdbx_description
1 polymer ?
#
loop_
_entity_poly.entity_id
_entity_poly.type
_entity_poly.pdbx_seq_one_letter_code
_entity_poly.pdbx_strand_id
1 'polypeptide(L)'
;MREESRSTPVGPSRSSVRSLGRRARFAAVLVVLGPGIVSGFADNDAGGITTYSLAGARFGYDLLWVLLATQVALFITQEIGARIGLASGQGLTGLIRERFGVRWAAFAALTMIGANLGSTVSEFAGISAALSLFGIPTPVSALLAAAAVITLISRGSFSRVQYFFVGIGLLVSAAYVISAALAHPDWARAIDSLVVPHGTFNGAYMLAVVGT
;
A
#
# COMPACT_ATOMS: atom_id res chain seq x y z
N MET A 1 -49.40 50.12 -19.65
CA MET A 1 -49.30 49.49 -18.31
C MET A 1 -49.73 48.03 -18.49
N ARG A 2 -48.91 46.99 -18.37
CA ARG A 2 -47.56 46.79 -17.84
C ARG A 2 -46.89 45.69 -18.68
N GLU A 3 -45.66 45.90 -19.10
CA GLU A 3 -44.78 44.84 -19.61
C GLU A 3 -44.20 44.09 -18.41
N GLU A 4 -44.53 42.81 -18.25
CA GLU A 4 -43.87 41.94 -17.29
C GLU A 4 -42.58 41.38 -17.92
N SER A 5 -41.48 41.99 -17.48
CA SER A 5 -40.11 41.54 -17.62
C SER A 5 -39.95 40.06 -17.23
N ARG A 6 -39.77 39.18 -18.22
CA ARG A 6 -39.30 37.80 -18.03
C ARG A 6 -37.83 37.83 -17.61
N SER A 7 -37.57 37.69 -16.32
CA SER A 7 -36.24 37.40 -15.77
C SER A 7 -35.84 35.97 -16.16
N THR A 8 -34.89 35.84 -17.08
CA THR A 8 -34.17 34.58 -17.31
C THR A 8 -33.38 34.19 -16.05
N PRO A 9 -33.40 32.92 -15.59
CA PRO A 9 -32.55 32.51 -14.48
C PRO A 9 -31.09 32.58 -14.94
N VAL A 10 -30.32 33.45 -14.29
CA VAL A 10 -28.87 33.56 -14.45
C VAL A 10 -28.26 32.21 -14.06
N GLY A 11 -27.84 31.43 -15.06
CA GLY A 11 -27.07 30.20 -14.83
C GLY A 11 -25.80 30.51 -14.04
N PRO A 12 -25.30 29.58 -13.21
CA PRO A 12 -24.18 29.85 -12.33
C PRO A 12 -22.98 30.35 -13.12
N SER A 13 -22.54 31.57 -12.79
CA SER A 13 -21.37 32.21 -13.36
C SER A 13 -20.15 31.28 -13.27
N ARG A 14 -19.56 30.96 -14.42
CA ARG A 14 -18.33 30.16 -14.55
C ARG A 14 -17.07 30.87 -13.98
N SER A 15 -17.20 32.00 -13.30
CA SER A 15 -16.09 32.88 -12.92
C SER A 15 -15.56 32.69 -11.48
N SER A 16 -15.92 31.64 -10.75
CA SER A 16 -15.46 31.43 -9.36
C SER A 16 -14.45 30.28 -9.21
N VAL A 17 -13.69 29.93 -10.24
CA VAL A 17 -12.46 29.13 -10.04
C VAL A 17 -11.38 30.07 -9.51
N ARG A 18 -11.50 30.43 -8.23
CA ARG A 18 -10.50 31.18 -7.47
C ARG A 18 -9.13 30.54 -7.73
N SER A 19 -8.15 31.37 -8.08
CA SER A 19 -6.74 31.00 -8.11
C SER A 19 -6.32 30.48 -6.73
N LEU A 20 -6.44 29.17 -6.52
CA LEU A 20 -5.96 28.51 -5.31
C LEU A 20 -4.48 28.87 -5.16
N GLY A 21 -4.13 29.53 -4.05
CA GLY A 21 -2.76 29.87 -3.74
C GLY A 21 -1.89 28.62 -3.76
N ARG A 22 -0.57 28.79 -4.00
CA ARG A 22 0.39 27.69 -4.16
C ARG A 22 0.31 26.64 -3.04
N ARG A 23 0.01 27.08 -1.81
CA ARG A 23 -0.25 26.22 -0.62
C ARG A 23 -1.53 25.40 -0.74
N ALA A 24 -2.62 25.98 -1.23
CA ALA A 24 -3.89 25.27 -1.44
C ALA A 24 -3.81 24.25 -2.58
N ARG A 25 -3.04 24.55 -3.64
CA ARG A 25 -2.73 23.56 -4.70
C ARG A 25 -1.87 22.41 -4.18
N PHE A 26 -0.84 22.71 -3.39
CA PHE A 26 -0.01 21.68 -2.76
C PHE A 26 -0.81 20.80 -1.78
N ALA A 27 -1.67 21.41 -0.96
CA ALA A 27 -2.58 20.67 -0.08
C ALA A 27 -3.56 19.79 -0.86
N ALA A 28 -4.11 20.27 -1.98
CA ALA A 28 -4.98 19.48 -2.85
C ALA A 28 -4.24 18.29 -3.48
N VAL A 29 -2.99 18.48 -3.92
CA VAL A 29 -2.15 17.38 -4.42
C VAL A 29 -1.88 16.34 -3.33
N LEU A 30 -1.56 16.76 -2.10
CA LEU A 30 -1.35 15.84 -0.97
C LEU A 30 -2.61 15.04 -0.61
N VAL A 31 -3.79 15.67 -0.68
CA VAL A 31 -5.07 14.98 -0.45
C VAL A 31 -5.32 13.90 -1.50
N VAL A 32 -5.02 14.20 -2.78
CA VAL A 32 -5.21 13.27 -3.90
C VAL A 32 -4.17 12.15 -3.91
N LEU A 33 -2.91 12.44 -3.53
CA LEU A 33 -1.86 11.43 -3.45
C LEU A 33 -2.03 10.49 -2.25
N GLY A 34 -2.70 10.96 -1.20
CA GLY A 34 -2.79 10.26 0.06
C GLY A 34 -3.28 8.81 -0.01
N PRO A 35 -4.37 8.47 -0.73
CA PRO A 35 -4.81 7.08 -0.89
C PRO A 35 -3.77 6.18 -1.56
N GLY A 36 -3.05 6.68 -2.58
CA GLY A 36 -2.02 5.90 -3.28
C GLY A 36 -0.75 5.71 -2.45
N ILE A 37 -0.35 6.72 -1.68
CA ILE A 37 0.79 6.59 -0.75
C ILE A 37 0.46 5.60 0.37
N VAL A 38 -0.77 5.66 0.92
CA VAL A 38 -1.20 4.70 1.95
C VAL A 38 -1.26 3.29 1.40
N SER A 39 -1.75 3.07 0.16
CA SER A 39 -1.72 1.72 -0.42
C SER A 39 -0.29 1.22 -0.65
N GLY A 40 0.62 2.10 -1.08
CA GLY A 40 2.04 1.75 -1.23
C GLY A 40 2.71 1.36 0.09
N PHE A 41 2.41 2.07 1.19
CA PHE A 41 2.91 1.66 2.51
C PHE A 41 2.24 0.39 3.04
N ALA A 42 0.95 0.16 2.72
CA ALA A 42 0.26 -1.06 3.10
C ALA A 42 0.87 -2.31 2.45
N ASP A 43 1.51 -2.17 1.30
CA ASP A 43 2.22 -3.25 0.61
C ASP A 43 3.55 -3.65 1.30
N ASN A 44 4.06 -2.80 2.19
CA ASN A 44 5.26 -3.07 2.99
C ASN A 44 4.89 -3.60 4.38
N ASP A 45 4.15 -4.72 4.40
CA ASP A 45 3.69 -5.36 5.64
C ASP A 45 4.81 -6.18 6.33
N ALA A 46 4.52 -6.67 7.54
CA ALA A 46 5.50 -7.45 8.31
C ALA A 46 5.92 -8.75 7.59
N GLY A 47 4.99 -9.35 6.83
CA GLY A 47 5.23 -10.57 6.06
C GLY A 47 6.21 -10.34 4.91
N GLY A 48 5.99 -9.30 4.11
CA GLY A 48 6.88 -8.87 3.05
C GLY A 48 8.26 -8.50 3.59
N ILE A 49 8.32 -7.67 4.63
CA ILE A 49 9.58 -7.29 5.30
C ILE A 49 10.38 -8.53 5.73
N THR A 50 9.73 -9.50 6.37
CA THR A 50 10.38 -10.75 6.81
C THR A 50 10.89 -11.54 5.61
N THR A 51 10.08 -11.65 4.57
CA THR A 51 10.40 -12.42 3.37
C THR A 51 11.60 -11.83 2.63
N TYR A 52 11.59 -10.53 2.35
CA TYR A 52 12.70 -9.86 1.66
C TYR A 52 13.98 -9.86 2.51
N SER A 53 13.86 -9.71 3.84
CA SER A 53 15.01 -9.79 4.76
C SER A 53 15.65 -11.18 4.77
N LEU A 54 14.83 -12.24 4.81
CA LEU A 54 15.33 -13.62 4.78
C LEU A 54 15.91 -13.96 3.40
N ALA A 55 15.27 -13.49 2.33
CA ALA A 55 15.75 -13.66 0.97
C ALA A 55 17.12 -12.97 0.77
N GLY A 56 17.27 -11.72 1.20
CA GLY A 56 18.54 -11.00 1.16
C GLY A 56 19.63 -11.65 2.01
N ALA A 57 19.28 -12.17 3.20
CA ALA A 57 20.23 -12.90 4.04
C ALA A 57 20.72 -14.22 3.41
N ARG A 58 19.88 -14.88 2.60
CA ARG A 58 20.21 -16.18 1.96
C ARG A 58 20.86 -16.03 0.59
N PHE A 59 20.39 -15.10 -0.22
CA PHE A 59 20.76 -14.95 -1.64
C PHE A 59 21.53 -13.67 -1.93
N GLY A 60 21.79 -12.82 -0.92
CA GLY A 60 22.51 -11.56 -1.10
C GLY A 60 21.81 -10.65 -2.12
N TYR A 61 22.52 -10.28 -3.17
CA TYR A 61 22.02 -9.37 -4.21
C TYR A 61 21.36 -10.08 -5.41
N ASP A 62 21.34 -11.42 -5.44
CA ASP A 62 20.90 -12.20 -6.60
C ASP A 62 19.39 -12.07 -6.91
N LEU A 63 18.60 -11.54 -5.97
CA LEU A 63 17.17 -11.31 -6.12
C LEU A 63 16.81 -9.83 -6.38
N LEU A 64 17.79 -8.92 -6.44
CA LEU A 64 17.51 -7.50 -6.63
C LEU A 64 16.80 -7.21 -7.96
N TRP A 65 17.23 -7.85 -9.06
CA TRP A 65 16.55 -7.70 -10.35
C TRP A 65 15.12 -8.24 -10.34
N VAL A 66 14.85 -9.30 -9.55
CA VAL A 66 13.51 -9.87 -9.37
C VAL A 66 12.64 -8.86 -8.63
N LEU A 67 13.13 -8.30 -7.52
CA LEU A 67 12.44 -7.24 -6.77
C LEU A 67 12.12 -6.03 -7.65
N LEU A 68 13.04 -5.62 -8.53
CA LEU A 68 12.77 -4.53 -9.48
C LEU A 68 11.66 -4.90 -10.47
N ALA A 69 11.71 -6.11 -11.03
CA ALA A 69 10.70 -6.59 -11.97
C ALA A 69 9.31 -6.74 -11.32
N THR A 70 9.24 -7.28 -10.10
CA THR A 70 7.98 -7.39 -9.34
C THR A 70 7.45 -6.02 -8.97
N GLN A 71 8.31 -5.06 -8.62
CA GLN A 71 7.90 -3.69 -8.33
C GLN A 71 7.27 -2.98 -9.54
N VAL A 72 7.80 -3.21 -10.76
CA VAL A 72 7.20 -2.71 -12.00
C VAL A 72 5.85 -3.35 -12.27
N ALA A 73 5.74 -4.67 -12.12
CA ALA A 73 4.48 -5.39 -12.30
C ALA A 73 3.41 -4.94 -11.28
N LEU A 74 3.82 -4.71 -10.04
CA LEU A 74 2.98 -4.18 -8.98
C LEU A 74 2.50 -2.77 -9.30
N PHE A 75 3.39 -1.87 -9.74
CA PHE A 75 3.01 -0.52 -10.15
C PHE A 75 1.94 -0.55 -11.25
N ILE A 76 2.15 -1.34 -12.31
CA ILE A 76 1.18 -1.49 -13.40
C ILE A 76 -0.16 -2.02 -12.88
N THR A 77 -0.14 -3.01 -12.00
CA THR A 77 -1.36 -3.61 -11.44
C THR A 77 -2.13 -2.62 -10.56
N GLN A 78 -1.44 -1.86 -9.70
CA GLN A 78 -2.05 -0.83 -8.88
C GLN A 78 -2.63 0.30 -9.73
N GLU A 79 -1.93 0.70 -10.78
CA GLU A 79 -2.34 1.75 -11.72
C GLU A 79 -3.65 1.37 -12.45
N ILE A 80 -3.70 0.14 -12.99
CA ILE A 80 -4.90 -0.40 -13.62
C ILE A 80 -6.06 -0.49 -12.62
N GLY A 81 -5.79 -0.98 -11.40
CA GLY A 81 -6.79 -1.07 -10.34
C GLY A 81 -7.38 0.30 -9.98
N ALA A 82 -6.52 1.32 -9.85
CA ALA A 82 -6.93 2.69 -9.59
C ALA A 82 -7.78 3.26 -10.74
N ARG A 83 -7.36 3.08 -12.00
CA ARG A 83 -8.13 3.52 -13.17
C ARG A 83 -9.50 2.87 -13.25
N ILE A 84 -9.57 1.55 -13.04
CA ILE A 84 -10.83 0.80 -13.06
C ILE A 84 -11.76 1.25 -11.94
N GLY A 85 -11.24 1.45 -10.73
CA GLY A 85 -12.03 1.95 -9.59
C GLY A 85 -12.58 3.36 -9.83
N LEU A 86 -11.76 4.26 -10.39
CA LEU A 86 -12.17 5.61 -10.74
C LEU A 86 -13.19 5.65 -11.89
N ALA A 87 -13.01 4.83 -12.93
CA ALA A 87 -13.88 4.83 -14.10
C ALA A 87 -15.23 4.16 -13.85
N SER A 88 -15.26 3.10 -13.03
CA SER A 88 -16.48 2.33 -12.77
C SER A 88 -17.26 2.80 -11.53
N GLY A 89 -16.60 3.45 -10.58
CA GLY A 89 -17.18 3.75 -9.27
C GLY A 89 -17.47 2.51 -8.41
N GLN A 90 -16.98 1.33 -8.82
CA GLN A 90 -17.18 0.06 -8.13
C GLN A 90 -15.85 -0.56 -7.71
N GLY A 91 -15.87 -1.35 -6.63
CA GLY A 91 -14.75 -2.21 -6.27
C GLY A 91 -14.66 -3.46 -7.14
N LEU A 92 -13.52 -4.16 -7.09
CA LEU A 92 -13.24 -5.35 -7.91
C LEU A 92 -14.35 -6.42 -7.81
N THR A 93 -14.82 -6.73 -6.60
CA THR A 93 -15.90 -7.71 -6.39
C THR A 93 -17.21 -7.28 -7.05
N GLY A 94 -17.51 -5.97 -7.06
CA GLY A 94 -18.69 -5.42 -7.74
C GLY A 94 -18.62 -5.65 -9.25
N LEU A 95 -17.46 -5.38 -9.84
CA LEU A 95 -17.20 -5.58 -11.27
C LEU A 95 -17.24 -7.05 -11.67
N ILE A 96 -16.67 -7.94 -10.85
CA ILE A 96 -16.75 -9.39 -11.10
C ILE A 96 -18.21 -9.84 -11.06
N ARG A 97 -19.00 -9.33 -10.11
CA ARG A 97 -20.43 -9.65 -10.02
C ARG A 97 -21.20 -9.19 -11.25
N GLU A 98 -20.91 -7.99 -11.75
CA GLU A 98 -21.58 -7.43 -12.91
C GLU A 98 -21.24 -8.19 -14.20
N ARG A 99 -19.98 -8.57 -14.39
CA ARG A 99 -19.48 -9.22 -15.61
C ARG A 99 -19.66 -10.74 -15.63
N PHE A 100 -19.46 -11.40 -14.50
CA PHE A 100 -19.39 -12.86 -14.39
C PHE A 100 -20.46 -13.45 -13.46
N GLY A 101 -21.25 -12.62 -12.79
CA GLY A 101 -22.33 -13.05 -11.90
C GLY A 101 -21.89 -13.33 -10.46
N VAL A 102 -22.88 -13.63 -9.61
CA VAL A 102 -22.72 -13.72 -8.15
C VAL A 102 -21.79 -14.85 -7.72
N ARG A 103 -21.76 -15.98 -8.43
CA ARG A 103 -20.93 -17.14 -8.07
C ARG A 103 -19.44 -16.80 -8.11
N TRP A 104 -18.99 -16.15 -9.18
CA TRP A 104 -17.60 -15.73 -9.34
C TRP A 104 -17.22 -14.59 -8.39
N ALA A 105 -18.16 -13.67 -8.13
CA ALA A 105 -17.95 -12.62 -7.14
C ALA A 105 -17.79 -13.19 -5.72
N ALA A 106 -18.59 -14.19 -5.35
CA ALA A 106 -18.47 -14.87 -4.07
C ALA A 106 -17.14 -15.62 -3.95
N PHE A 107 -16.73 -16.32 -5.02
CA PHE A 107 -15.41 -16.97 -5.06
C PHE A 107 -14.27 -15.96 -4.84
N ALA A 108 -14.26 -14.85 -5.59
CA ALA A 108 -13.25 -13.81 -5.44
C ALA A 108 -13.27 -13.16 -4.04
N ALA A 109 -14.46 -12.96 -3.46
CA ALA A 109 -14.59 -12.42 -2.11
C ALA A 109 -14.02 -13.39 -1.07
N LEU A 110 -14.29 -14.70 -1.19
CA LEU A 110 -13.76 -15.72 -0.29
C LEU A 110 -12.23 -15.82 -0.36
N THR A 111 -11.65 -15.78 -1.56
CA THR A 111 -10.19 -15.77 -1.73
C THR A 111 -9.57 -14.52 -1.11
N MET A 112 -10.22 -13.36 -1.26
CA MET A 112 -9.74 -12.10 -0.67
C MET A 112 -9.82 -12.12 0.86
N ILE A 113 -10.87 -12.72 1.44
CA ILE A 113 -10.97 -12.94 2.88
C ILE A 113 -9.83 -13.84 3.37
N GLY A 114 -9.55 -14.94 2.67
CA GLY A 114 -8.45 -15.85 3.01
C GLY A 114 -7.08 -15.15 2.99
N ALA A 115 -6.80 -14.38 1.93
CA ALA A 115 -5.57 -13.61 1.79
C ALA A 115 -5.42 -12.57 2.92
N ASN A 116 -6.46 -11.79 3.18
CA ASN A 116 -6.46 -10.76 4.23
C ASN A 116 -6.32 -11.37 5.64
N LEU A 117 -6.88 -12.55 5.88
CA LEU A 117 -6.69 -13.26 7.14
C LEU A 117 -5.22 -13.68 7.32
N GLY A 118 -4.60 -14.22 6.27
CA GLY A 118 -3.17 -14.55 6.27
C GLY A 118 -2.28 -13.33 6.53
N SER A 119 -2.56 -12.21 5.86
CA SER A 119 -1.86 -10.93 6.09
C SER A 119 -2.05 -10.45 7.53
N THR A 120 -3.28 -10.47 8.06
CA THR A 120 -3.57 -10.11 9.46
C THR A 120 -2.76 -10.96 10.44
N VAL A 121 -2.71 -12.28 10.24
CA VAL A 121 -1.91 -13.17 11.10
C VAL A 121 -0.43 -12.81 11.03
N SER A 122 0.08 -12.51 9.83
CA SER A 122 1.47 -12.09 9.63
C SER A 122 1.79 -10.77 10.33
N GLU A 123 0.91 -9.78 10.25
CA GLU A 123 1.05 -8.49 10.93
C GLU A 123 1.11 -8.67 12.45
N PHE A 124 0.21 -9.47 13.03
CA PHE A 124 0.21 -9.72 14.47
C PHE A 124 1.46 -10.49 14.92
N ALA A 125 1.95 -11.42 14.10
CA ALA A 125 3.22 -12.09 14.35
C ALA A 125 4.39 -11.11 14.31
N GLY A 126 4.41 -10.19 13.35
CA GLY A 126 5.41 -9.13 13.23
C GLY A 126 5.42 -8.17 14.42
N ILE A 127 4.24 -7.70 14.85
CA ILE A 127 4.12 -6.83 16.03
C ILE A 127 4.62 -7.56 17.28
N SER A 128 4.26 -8.84 17.43
CA SER A 128 4.69 -9.64 18.57
C SER A 128 6.20 -9.86 18.56
N ALA A 129 6.80 -10.14 17.39
CA ALA A 129 8.24 -10.26 17.24
C ALA A 129 8.95 -8.95 17.60
N ALA A 130 8.46 -7.81 17.11
CA ALA A 130 9.02 -6.50 17.42
C ALA A 130 8.93 -6.16 18.92
N LEU A 131 7.79 -6.40 19.56
CA LEU A 131 7.60 -6.14 21.00
C LEU A 131 8.38 -7.11 21.89
N SER A 132 8.64 -8.33 21.43
CA SER A 132 9.48 -9.29 22.15
C SER A 132 10.93 -8.80 22.32
N LEU A 133 11.43 -7.95 21.42
CA LEU A 133 12.75 -7.31 21.55
C LEU A 133 12.84 -6.39 22.79
N PHE A 134 11.69 -5.87 23.24
CA PHE A 134 11.56 -5.07 24.46
C PHE A 134 11.21 -5.91 25.69
N GLY A 135 11.22 -7.25 25.57
CA GLY A 135 10.90 -8.18 26.65
C GLY A 135 9.40 -8.35 26.92
N ILE A 136 8.51 -7.88 26.04
CA ILE A 136 7.06 -8.01 26.22
C ILE A 136 6.61 -9.39 25.74
N PRO A 137 5.84 -10.16 26.53
CA PRO A 137 5.35 -11.47 26.12
C PRO A 137 4.47 -11.42 24.87
N THR A 138 4.61 -12.41 23.98
CA THR A 138 3.84 -12.57 22.73
C THR A 138 2.32 -12.45 22.92
N PRO A 139 1.67 -13.11 23.89
CA PRO A 139 0.22 -13.03 24.05
C PRO A 139 -0.25 -11.62 24.43
N VAL A 140 0.54 -10.92 25.24
CA VAL A 140 0.26 -9.54 25.66
C VAL A 140 0.40 -8.59 24.48
N SER A 141 1.45 -8.75 23.69
CA SER A 141 1.70 -7.99 22.46
C SER A 141 0.53 -8.09 21.48
N ALA A 142 0.04 -9.30 21.22
CA ALA A 142 -1.11 -9.53 20.34
C ALA A 142 -2.40 -8.88 20.87
N LEU A 143 -2.67 -8.98 22.17
CA LEU A 143 -3.85 -8.34 22.78
C LEU A 143 -3.79 -6.81 22.71
N LEU A 144 -2.61 -6.23 22.97
CA LEU A 144 -2.41 -4.78 22.85
C LEU A 144 -2.61 -4.31 21.41
N ALA A 145 -2.06 -5.03 20.43
CA ALA A 145 -2.26 -4.74 19.02
C ALA A 145 -3.75 -4.81 18.62
N ALA A 146 -4.46 -5.87 19.03
CA ALA A 146 -5.89 -6.00 18.77
C ALA A 146 -6.70 -4.85 19.37
N ALA A 147 -6.43 -4.49 20.63
CA ALA A 147 -7.10 -3.37 21.29
C ALA A 147 -6.85 -2.03 20.57
N ALA A 148 -5.61 -1.80 20.12
CA ALA A 148 -5.26 -0.61 19.36
C ALA A 148 -5.99 -0.54 18.01
N VAL A 149 -6.00 -1.65 17.25
CA VAL A 149 -6.69 -1.74 15.96
C VAL A 149 -8.20 -1.55 16.12
N ILE A 150 -8.83 -2.22 17.09
CA ILE A 150 -10.28 -2.08 17.36
C ILE A 150 -10.63 -0.63 17.72
N THR A 151 -9.80 0.02 18.55
CA THR A 151 -9.99 1.41 18.93
C THR A 151 -9.86 2.35 17.72
N LEU A 152 -8.86 2.10 16.87
CA LEU A 152 -8.63 2.87 15.65
C LEU A 152 -9.81 2.72 14.67
N ILE A 153 -10.33 1.52 14.47
CA ILE A 153 -11.48 1.26 13.58
C ILE A 153 -12.76 1.90 14.15
N SER A 154 -12.97 1.81 15.47
CA SER A 154 -14.22 2.27 16.10
C SER A 154 -14.30 3.80 16.23
N ARG A 155 -13.17 4.51 16.34
CA ARG A 155 -13.13 5.96 16.64
C ARG A 155 -12.36 6.78 15.60
N GLY A 156 -11.71 6.13 14.64
CA GLY A 156 -10.84 6.76 13.66
C GLY A 156 -11.63 7.55 12.62
N SER A 157 -11.22 8.80 12.38
CA SER A 157 -11.64 9.56 11.20
C SER A 157 -10.69 9.23 10.06
N PHE A 158 -11.22 8.76 8.93
CA PHE A 158 -10.45 8.29 7.77
C PHE A 158 -9.32 9.25 7.38
N SER A 159 -9.62 10.54 7.24
CA SER A 159 -8.63 11.54 6.82
C SER A 159 -7.47 11.72 7.80
N ARG A 160 -7.72 11.63 9.12
CA ARG A 160 -6.66 11.77 10.14
C ARG A 160 -5.79 10.52 10.20
N VAL A 161 -6.42 9.35 10.12
CA VAL A 161 -5.75 8.05 10.12
C VAL A 161 -4.83 7.91 8.90
N GLN A 162 -5.29 8.37 7.73
CA GLN A 162 -4.51 8.37 6.51
C GLN A 162 -3.17 9.13 6.66
N TYR A 163 -3.19 10.39 7.11
CA TYR A 163 -1.97 11.17 7.27
C TYR A 163 -1.05 10.63 8.36
N PHE A 164 -1.62 10.08 9.42
CA PHE A 164 -0.86 9.42 10.47
C PHE A 164 -0.06 8.22 9.93
N PHE A 165 -0.70 7.35 9.14
CA PHE A 165 -0.02 6.22 8.51
C PHE A 165 1.03 6.65 7.48
N VAL A 166 0.78 7.70 6.69
CA VAL A 166 1.81 8.27 5.79
C VAL A 166 3.02 8.72 6.58
N GLY A 167 2.82 9.40 7.72
CA GLY A 167 3.92 9.84 8.59
C GLY A 167 4.75 8.67 9.13
N ILE A 168 4.09 7.64 9.65
CA ILE A 168 4.76 6.42 10.12
C ILE A 168 5.50 5.71 8.98
N GLY A 169 4.85 5.54 7.83
CA GLY A 169 5.45 4.89 6.66
C GLY A 169 6.74 5.59 6.23
N LEU A 170 6.74 6.93 6.17
CA LEU A 170 7.94 7.70 5.87
C LEU A 170 9.06 7.51 6.90
N LEU A 171 8.72 7.45 8.19
CA LEU A 171 9.70 7.20 9.26
C LEU A 171 10.31 5.80 9.14
N VAL A 172 9.49 4.78 8.85
CA VAL A 172 9.95 3.39 8.64
C VAL A 172 10.84 3.31 7.40
N SER A 173 10.44 3.93 6.28
CA SER A 173 11.28 3.97 5.06
C SER A 173 12.61 4.67 5.31
N ALA A 174 12.62 5.77 6.09
CA ALA A 174 13.86 6.45 6.46
C ALA A 174 14.76 5.54 7.33
N ALA A 175 14.18 4.79 8.27
CA ALA A 175 14.93 3.82 9.08
C ALA A 175 15.58 2.73 8.20
N TYR A 176 14.91 2.26 7.16
CA TYR A 176 15.48 1.30 6.21
C TYR A 176 16.64 1.89 5.39
N VAL A 177 16.53 3.12 4.92
CA VAL A 177 17.62 3.80 4.20
C VAL A 177 18.85 3.95 5.11
N ILE A 178 18.65 4.33 6.37
CA ILE A 178 19.72 4.43 7.36
C ILE A 178 20.33 3.05 7.63
N SER A 179 19.51 2.02 7.83
CA SER A 179 19.95 0.63 8.03
C SER A 179 20.79 0.13 6.85
N ALA A 180 20.34 0.39 5.62
CA ALA A 180 21.08 0.04 4.41
C ALA A 180 22.44 0.75 4.31
N ALA A 181 22.53 2.02 4.74
CA ALA A 181 23.80 2.74 4.77
C ALA A 181 24.76 2.18 5.85
N LEU A 182 24.23 1.82 7.02
CA LEU A 182 25.00 1.23 8.13
C LEU A 182 25.45 -0.21 7.85
N ALA A 183 24.76 -0.93 6.96
CA ALA A 183 25.14 -2.27 6.54
C ALA A 183 26.42 -2.31 5.68
N HIS A 184 26.97 -1.15 5.29
CA HIS A 184 28.15 -1.02 4.43
C HIS A 184 28.11 -1.90 3.17
N PRO A 185 27.06 -1.78 2.33
CA PRO A 185 26.91 -2.63 1.14
C PRO A 185 27.91 -2.27 0.04
N ASP A 186 28.22 -3.25 -0.79
CA ASP A 186 28.91 -3.03 -2.05
C ASP A 186 27.91 -2.47 -3.07
N TRP A 187 27.84 -1.14 -3.16
CA TRP A 187 26.92 -0.45 -4.06
C TRP A 187 27.16 -0.74 -5.54
N ALA A 188 28.41 -1.00 -5.93
CA ALA A 188 28.72 -1.33 -7.32
C ALA A 188 28.07 -2.67 -7.69
N ARG A 189 28.26 -3.68 -6.84
CA ARG A 189 27.64 -4.99 -7.03
C ARG A 189 26.12 -4.94 -6.90
N ALA A 190 25.58 -4.16 -5.96
CA ALA A 190 24.14 -4.03 -5.77
C ALA A 190 23.45 -3.43 -7.00
N ILE A 191 24.03 -2.38 -7.60
CA ILE A 191 23.48 -1.76 -8.82
C ILE A 191 23.59 -2.71 -10.02
N ASP A 192 24.71 -3.43 -10.15
CA ASP A 192 24.90 -4.42 -11.22
C ASP A 192 23.85 -5.54 -11.13
N SER A 193 23.68 -6.13 -9.93
CA SER A 193 22.71 -7.20 -9.67
C SER A 193 21.24 -6.74 -9.69
N LEU A 194 20.99 -5.42 -9.65
CA LEU A 194 19.65 -4.85 -9.80
C LEU A 194 19.19 -4.82 -11.26
N VAL A 195 20.12 -4.64 -12.21
CA VAL A 195 19.81 -4.47 -13.63
C VAL A 195 20.06 -5.75 -14.42
N VAL A 196 21.11 -6.49 -14.09
CA VAL A 196 21.49 -7.69 -14.81
C VAL A 196 20.80 -8.91 -14.19
N PRO A 197 19.97 -9.65 -14.94
CA PRO A 197 19.32 -10.85 -14.41
C PRO A 197 20.34 -11.94 -14.12
N HIS A 198 20.41 -12.34 -12.85
CA HIS A 198 21.25 -13.43 -12.38
C HIS A 198 20.40 -14.36 -11.52
N GLY A 199 20.62 -15.67 -11.62
CA GLY A 199 19.84 -16.60 -10.82
C GLY A 199 20.31 -18.02 -10.94
N THR A 200 19.93 -18.84 -9.97
CA THR A 200 20.17 -20.28 -9.99
C THR A 200 18.84 -21.01 -10.07
N PHE A 201 18.75 -22.07 -10.87
CA PHE A 201 17.55 -22.90 -10.97
C PHE A 201 17.45 -23.91 -9.82
N ASN A 202 17.58 -23.42 -8.58
CA ASN A 202 17.38 -24.21 -7.38
C ASN A 202 15.94 -23.99 -6.86
N GLY A 203 15.30 -25.03 -6.32
CA GLY A 203 13.97 -24.94 -5.73
C GLY A 203 13.84 -23.88 -4.64
N ALA A 204 14.89 -23.70 -3.83
CA ALA A 204 14.91 -22.63 -2.82
C ALA A 204 14.93 -21.22 -3.43
N TYR A 205 15.67 -21.03 -4.53
CA TYR A 205 15.73 -19.75 -5.23
C TYR A 205 14.40 -19.48 -5.94
N MET A 206 13.82 -20.47 -6.62
CA MET A 206 12.50 -20.34 -7.26
C MET A 206 11.39 -20.04 -6.25
N LEU A 207 11.43 -20.65 -5.07
CA LEU A 207 10.48 -20.34 -4.00
C LEU A 207 10.67 -18.90 -3.51
N ALA A 208 11.91 -18.43 -3.38
CA ALA A 208 12.18 -17.05 -3.02
C ALA A 208 11.66 -16.09 -4.09
N VAL A 209 11.89 -16.36 -5.38
CA VAL A 209 11.36 -15.56 -6.51
C VAL A 209 9.83 -15.44 -6.48
N VAL A 210 9.12 -16.51 -6.06
CA VAL A 210 7.65 -16.48 -5.95
C VAL A 210 7.19 -15.79 -4.67
N GLY A 211 7.98 -15.87 -3.60
CA GLY A 211 7.66 -15.27 -2.30
C GLY A 211 8.02 -13.79 -2.20
N THR A 212 8.93 -13.29 -3.03
CA THR A 212 9.40 -11.90 -3.08
C THR A 212 8.71 -11.09 -4.17
#